data_AF-A0A7V1CW93-F1
#
_entry.id   AF-A0A7V1CW93-F1
#
_cell.length_a   1.000
_cell.length_b   1.000
_cell.length_c   1.000
_cell.angle_alpha   90.00
_cell.angle_beta   90.00
_cell.angle_gamma   90.00
#
_symmetry.space_group_name_H-M   'P 1'
#
loop_
_entity.id
_entity.type
_entity.pdbx_description
1 polymer ?
#
loop_
_entity_poly.entity_id
_entity_poly.type
_entity_poly.pdbx_seq_one_letter_code
_entity_poly.pdbx_strand_id
1 'polypeptide(L)'
;MLDNNIKNQLKSHFESLTQPVELLIALDDSKKSTELANLAHDLASLSDKFTVSNNPDIDARRPSMVVHSTEKDTHITFAGVPMGHEFTSLVLVLLHSGGHASKAKAEDIEQIQ
;
A
#
# COMPACT_ATOMS: atom_id res chain seq x y z
N MET A 1 -13.22 -3.40 6.84
CA MET A 1 -12.88 -4.57 6.00
C MET A 1 -11.87 -5.46 6.69
N LEU A 2 -10.79 -4.88 7.24
CA LEU A 2 -9.85 -5.61 8.08
C LEU A 2 -10.46 -5.88 9.46
N ASP A 3 -10.27 -7.09 10.00
CA ASP A 3 -10.65 -7.39 11.38
C ASP A 3 -9.67 -6.72 12.38
N ASN A 4 -10.11 -6.64 13.64
CA ASN A 4 -9.36 -5.92 14.68
C ASN A 4 -7.99 -6.56 14.99
N ASN A 5 -7.83 -7.88 14.85
CA ASN A 5 -6.54 -8.53 15.12
C ASN A 5 -5.52 -8.14 14.05
N ILE A 6 -5.92 -8.18 12.78
CA ILE A 6 -5.06 -7.74 11.67
C ILE A 6 -4.71 -6.26 11.82
N LYS A 7 -5.69 -5.40 12.13
CA LYS A 7 -5.45 -3.96 12.36
C LYS A 7 -4.41 -3.72 13.46
N ASN A 8 -4.51 -4.43 14.58
CA ASN A 8 -3.58 -4.29 15.69
C ASN A 8 -2.16 -4.74 15.33
N GLN A 9 -2.02 -5.86 14.59
CA GLN A 9 -0.72 -6.33 14.10
C GLN A 9 -0.08 -5.31 13.15
N LEU A 10 -0.86 -4.83 12.18
CA LEU A 10 -0.39 -3.83 11.21
C LEU A 10 0.02 -2.52 11.87
N LYS A 11 -0.74 -2.05 12.86
CA LYS A 11 -0.42 -0.81 13.56
C LYS A 11 0.98 -0.85 14.16
N SER A 12 1.35 -1.94 14.84
CA SER A 12 2.69 -2.11 15.40
C SER A 12 3.79 -2.12 14.32
N HIS A 13 3.53 -2.71 13.14
CA HIS A 13 4.48 -2.66 12.03
C HIS A 13 4.65 -1.23 11.49
N PHE A 14 3.54 -0.49 11.38
CA PHE A 14 3.53 0.86 10.81
C PHE A 14 4.05 1.96 11.74
N GLU A 15 4.24 1.68 13.03
CA GLU A 15 4.96 2.56 13.96
C GLU A 15 6.42 2.80 13.53
N SER A 16 7.01 1.87 12.78
CA SER A 16 8.39 1.99 12.29
C SER A 16 8.54 2.82 11.01
N LEU A 17 7.43 3.33 10.44
CA LEU A 17 7.47 4.10 9.20
C LEU A 17 8.09 5.49 9.43
N THR A 18 9.06 5.83 8.61
CA THR A 18 9.76 7.12 8.67
C THR A 18 9.29 8.06 7.56
N GLN A 19 8.85 7.52 6.43
CA GLN A 19 8.52 8.26 5.21
C GLN A 19 7.01 8.28 4.91
N PRO A 20 6.50 9.33 4.23
CA PRO A 20 5.10 9.36 3.80
C PRO A 20 4.85 8.41 2.63
N VAL A 21 3.68 7.76 2.64
CA VAL A 21 3.24 6.85 1.60
C VAL A 21 1.84 7.24 1.14
N GLU A 22 1.67 7.43 -0.16
CA GLU A 22 0.38 7.78 -0.76
C GLU A 22 -0.26 6.54 -1.38
N LEU A 23 -1.56 6.36 -1.12
CA LEU A 23 -2.38 5.31 -1.70
C LEU A 23 -3.29 5.93 -2.76
N LEU A 24 -2.86 5.87 -4.03
CA LEU A 24 -3.63 6.40 -5.14
C LEU A 24 -4.64 5.35 -5.62
N ILE A 25 -5.93 5.61 -5.45
CA ILE A 25 -6.99 4.68 -5.79
C ILE A 25 -7.65 5.05 -7.12
N ALA A 26 -7.77 4.07 -8.02
CA ALA A 26 -8.55 4.15 -9.25
C ALA A 26 -9.76 3.22 -9.12
N LEU A 27 -10.96 3.79 -9.05
CA LEU A 27 -12.19 3.07 -8.73
C LEU A 27 -13.25 3.21 -9.83
N ASP A 28 -14.21 2.29 -9.81
CA ASP A 28 -15.45 2.27 -10.60
C ASP A 28 -16.68 2.02 -9.69
N ASP A 29 -17.87 1.83 -10.27
CA ASP A 29 -19.12 1.60 -9.53
C ASP A 29 -19.30 0.15 -9.02
N SER A 30 -18.27 -0.69 -9.14
CA SER A 30 -18.36 -2.09 -8.72
C SER A 30 -18.24 -2.27 -7.21
N LYS A 31 -18.78 -3.38 -6.70
CA LYS A 31 -18.59 -3.79 -5.30
C LYS A 31 -17.11 -3.94 -4.94
N LYS A 32 -16.28 -4.37 -5.88
CA LYS A 32 -14.83 -4.53 -5.67
C LYS A 32 -14.11 -3.20 -5.50
N SER A 33 -14.57 -2.16 -6.16
CA SER A 33 -14.08 -0.79 -5.92
C SER A 33 -14.43 -0.31 -4.51
N THR A 34 -15.65 -0.58 -4.03
CA THR A 34 -16.01 -0.27 -2.64
C THR A 34 -15.15 -1.05 -1.63
N GLU A 35 -14.89 -2.34 -1.89
CA GLU A 35 -13.98 -3.13 -1.05
C GLU A 35 -12.56 -2.53 -1.03
N LEU A 36 -12.00 -2.19 -2.19
CA LEU A 36 -10.66 -1.59 -2.27
C LEU A 36 -10.59 -0.24 -1.56
N ALA A 37 -11.60 0.62 -1.73
CA ALA A 37 -11.70 1.90 -1.03
C ALA A 37 -11.69 1.71 0.49
N ASN A 38 -12.49 0.76 0.99
CA ASN A 38 -12.54 0.45 2.42
C ASN A 38 -11.20 -0.08 2.93
N LEU A 39 -10.48 -0.89 2.14
CA LEU A 39 -9.13 -1.35 2.49
C LEU A 39 -8.15 -0.19 2.57
N ALA A 40 -8.13 0.70 1.57
CA ALA A 40 -7.23 1.85 1.53
C ALA A 40 -7.48 2.79 2.73
N HIS A 41 -8.75 3.07 3.04
CA HIS A 41 -9.10 3.88 4.21
C HIS A 41 -8.82 3.19 5.55
N ASP A 42 -9.05 1.87 5.65
CA ASP A 42 -8.66 1.10 6.82
C ASP A 42 -7.14 1.20 7.04
N LEU A 43 -6.32 1.05 6.00
CA LEU A 43 -4.86 1.18 6.09
C LEU A 43 -4.43 2.60 6.48
N ALA A 44 -5.03 3.62 5.86
CA ALA A 44 -4.73 5.01 6.17
C ALA A 44 -5.07 5.40 7.62
N SER A 45 -6.06 4.74 8.22
CA SER A 45 -6.39 4.95 9.63
C SER A 45 -5.35 4.37 10.62
N LEU A 46 -4.41 3.55 10.15
CA LEU A 46 -3.42 2.88 11.01
C LEU A 46 -2.14 3.69 11.21
N SER A 47 -1.89 4.72 10.39
CA SER A 47 -0.71 5.59 10.51
C SER A 47 -0.93 6.94 9.84
N ASP A 48 -0.47 8.01 10.50
CA ASP A 48 -0.50 9.38 9.96
C ASP A 48 0.44 9.58 8.76
N LYS A 49 1.28 8.59 8.45
CA LYS A 49 2.16 8.59 7.26
C LYS A 49 1.44 8.18 5.98
N PHE A 50 0.23 7.64 6.10
CA PHE A 50 -0.56 7.22 4.95
C PHE A 50 -1.56 8.30 4.55
N THR A 51 -1.64 8.55 3.25
CA THR A 51 -2.70 9.37 2.66
C THR A 51 -3.42 8.59 1.56
N VAL A 52 -4.69 8.89 1.33
CA VAL A 52 -5.47 8.30 0.24
C VAL A 52 -5.93 9.41 -0.67
N SER A 53 -5.71 9.26 -1.96
CA SER A 53 -6.17 10.20 -2.98
C SER A 53 -6.59 9.46 -4.23
N ASN A 54 -7.32 10.14 -5.12
CA ASN A 54 -7.71 9.54 -6.39
C ASN A 54 -6.50 9.48 -7.32
N ASN A 55 -6.34 8.36 -8.01
CA ASN A 55 -5.32 8.23 -9.04
C ASN A 55 -5.64 9.18 -10.21
N PRO A 56 -4.74 10.11 -10.58
CA PRO A 56 -4.97 11.05 -11.68
C PRO A 56 -4.96 10.37 -13.06
N ASP A 57 -4.44 9.16 -13.17
CA ASP A 57 -4.42 8.40 -14.42
C ASP A 57 -5.83 7.90 -14.81
N ILE A 58 -6.32 8.43 -15.93
CA ILE A 58 -7.62 8.07 -16.51
C ILE A 58 -7.62 6.67 -17.11
N ASP A 59 -6.47 6.18 -17.58
CA ASP A 59 -6.33 4.89 -18.26
C ASP A 59 -5.99 3.74 -17.30
N ALA A 60 -5.82 4.06 -16.01
CA ALA A 60 -5.54 3.06 -14.98
C ALA A 60 -6.66 2.01 -14.89
N ARG A 61 -6.27 0.74 -14.64
CA ARG A 61 -7.23 -0.35 -14.40
C ARG A 61 -8.11 -0.04 -13.19
N ARG A 62 -9.39 -0.42 -13.23
CA ARG A 62 -10.35 -0.20 -12.14
C ARG A 62 -10.99 -1.52 -11.70
N PRO A 63 -11.04 -1.83 -10.39
CA PRO A 63 -10.35 -1.14 -9.30
C PRO A 63 -8.83 -1.39 -9.30
N SER A 64 -8.03 -0.38 -8.96
CA SER A 64 -6.61 -0.54 -8.62
C SER A 64 -6.16 0.46 -7.57
N MET A 65 -5.06 0.13 -6.90
CA MET A 65 -4.39 0.98 -5.91
C MET A 65 -2.90 1.02 -6.22
N VAL A 66 -2.36 2.23 -6.31
CA VAL A 66 -0.91 2.47 -6.38
C VAL A 66 -0.42 2.82 -4.99
N VAL A 67 0.62 2.12 -4.55
CA VAL A 67 1.42 2.54 -3.40
C VAL A 67 2.57 3.39 -3.93
N HIS A 68 2.52 4.68 -3.61
CA HIS A 68 3.49 5.69 -4.03
C HIS A 68 4.37 6.10 -2.84
N SER A 69 5.69 5.99 -3.00
CA SER A 69 6.66 6.50 -2.03
C SER A 69 7.10 7.90 -2.45
N THR A 70 6.71 8.91 -1.68
CA THR A 70 7.03 10.32 -1.98
C THR A 70 8.52 10.62 -1.98
N GLU A 71 9.31 9.89 -1.17
CA GLU A 71 10.75 10.09 -1.05
C GLU A 71 11.55 9.38 -2.14
N LYS A 72 11.09 8.21 -2.60
CA LYS A 72 11.78 7.37 -3.60
C LYS A 72 11.18 7.47 -5.01
N ASP A 73 10.04 8.15 -5.15
CA ASP A 73 9.26 8.27 -6.39
C ASP A 73 8.87 6.92 -7.01
N THR A 74 8.73 5.87 -6.18
CA THR A 74 8.39 4.52 -6.64
C THR A 74 6.88 4.32 -6.68
N HIS A 75 6.40 3.63 -7.71
CA HIS A 75 4.97 3.37 -7.93
C HIS A 75 4.72 1.87 -8.08
N ILE A 76 4.07 1.25 -7.10
CA ILE A 76 3.71 -0.18 -7.15
C ILE A 76 2.20 -0.31 -7.24
N THR A 77 1.72 -0.97 -8.30
CA THR A 77 0.27 -1.07 -8.60
C THR A 77 -0.27 -2.44 -8.24
N PHE A 78 -1.37 -2.46 -7.49
CA PHE A 78 -2.22 -3.63 -7.28
C PHE A 78 -3.53 -3.44 -8.04
N ALA A 79 -3.82 -4.28 -9.02
CA ALA A 79 -5.11 -4.29 -9.72
C ALA A 79 -6.05 -5.33 -9.08
N GLY A 80 -7.23 -4.90 -8.65
CA GLY A 80 -8.14 -5.68 -7.80
C GLY A 80 -7.92 -5.41 -6.31
N VAL A 81 -8.48 -6.29 -5.46
CA VAL A 81 -8.39 -6.17 -4.00
C VAL A 81 -7.28 -7.08 -3.48
N PRO A 82 -6.13 -6.55 -3.02
CA PRO A 82 -4.97 -7.34 -2.59
C PRO A 82 -5.17 -7.95 -1.19
N MET A 83 -6.02 -8.96 -1.11
CA MET A 83 -6.31 -9.75 0.10
C MET A 83 -5.75 -11.18 0.00
N GLY A 84 -5.97 -11.99 1.04
CA GLY A 84 -5.58 -13.38 1.08
C GLY A 84 -4.06 -13.52 1.11
N HIS A 85 -3.49 -14.35 0.23
CA HIS A 85 -2.04 -14.57 0.15
C HIS A 85 -1.27 -13.29 -0.24
N GLU A 86 -1.89 -12.40 -1.04
CA GLU A 86 -1.27 -11.14 -1.48
C GLU A 86 -1.30 -10.04 -0.42
N PHE A 87 -1.98 -10.27 0.70
CA PHE A 87 -2.02 -9.28 1.78
C PHE A 87 -0.63 -9.05 2.38
N THR A 88 0.17 -10.11 2.52
CA THR A 88 1.57 -9.99 3.00
C THR A 88 2.41 -9.17 2.02
N SER A 89 2.22 -9.38 0.71
CA SER A 89 2.88 -8.59 -0.35
C SER A 89 2.56 -7.11 -0.20
N LEU A 90 1.29 -6.76 0.02
CA LEU A 90 0.86 -5.38 0.27
C LEU A 90 1.55 -4.78 1.50
N VAL A 91 1.59 -5.50 2.62
CA VAL A 91 2.21 -5.03 3.86
C VAL A 91 3.70 -4.74 3.65
N LEU A 92 4.42 -5.63 2.98
CA LEU A 92 5.84 -5.43 2.67
C LEU A 92 6.06 -4.21 1.77
N VAL A 93 5.21 -4.02 0.75
CA VAL A 93 5.28 -2.85 -0.14
C VAL A 93 5.06 -1.56 0.65
N LEU A 94 4.08 -1.52 1.56
CA LEU A 94 3.83 -0.36 2.42
C LEU A 94 5.02 -0.06 3.34
N LEU A 95 5.59 -1.09 3.96
CA LEU A 95 6.77 -0.95 4.82
C LEU A 95 7.98 -0.41 4.05
N HIS A 96 8.31 -1.00 2.90
CA HIS A 96 9.45 -0.58 2.10
C HIS A 96 9.29 0.84 1.50
N SER A 97 8.05 1.18 1.11
CA SER A 97 7.70 2.51 0.61
C SER A 97 7.76 3.58 1.71
N GLY A 98 7.46 3.20 2.96
CA GLY A 98 7.52 4.08 4.12
C GLY A 98 8.87 4.07 4.85
N GLY A 99 9.93 3.59 4.20
CA GLY A 99 11.31 3.72 4.67
C GLY A 99 11.87 2.51 5.43
N HIS A 100 11.12 1.41 5.57
CA HIS A 100 11.66 0.18 6.14
C HIS A 100 12.64 -0.47 5.16
N ALA A 101 13.84 -0.85 5.63
CA ALA A 101 14.83 -1.47 4.77
C ALA A 101 14.41 -2.90 4.37
N SER A 102 14.75 -3.30 3.15
CA SER A 102 14.60 -4.68 2.70
C SER A 102 15.50 -5.61 3.51
N LYS A 103 15.04 -6.84 3.73
CA LYS A 103 15.83 -7.92 4.35
C LYS A 103 16.66 -8.72 3.35
N ALA A 104 16.57 -8.40 2.05
CA ALA A 104 17.43 -9.00 1.04
C ALA A 104 18.90 -8.63 1.30
N LYS A 105 19.83 -9.45 0.80
CA LYS A 105 21.26 -9.16 0.95
C LYS A 105 21.61 -7.89 0.17
N ALA A 106 22.58 -7.13 0.68
CA ALA A 106 23.03 -5.91 0.02
C ALA A 106 23.51 -6.17 -1.42
N GLU A 107 24.22 -7.28 -1.64
CA GLU A 107 24.70 -7.71 -2.97
C GLU A 107 23.55 -7.91 -3.97
N ASP A 108 22.45 -8.53 -3.52
CA ASP A 108 21.28 -8.78 -4.37
C ASP A 108 20.54 -7.46 -4.69
N ILE A 109 20.50 -6.53 -3.73
CA ILE A 109 19.86 -5.21 -3.91
C ILE A 109 20.68 -4.36 -4.89
N GLU A 110 22.00 -4.32 -4.73
CA GLU A 110 22.90 -3.57 -5.61
C GLU A 110 22.81 -4.04 -7.05
N GLN A 111 22.56 -5.33 -7.28
CA GLN A 111 22.39 -5.88 -8.63
C GLN A 111 21.10 -5.40 -9.32
N ILE A 112 20.05 -5.05 -8.57
CA ILE A 112 18.71 -4.70 -9.10
C ILE A 112 18.55 -3.18 -9.29
N GLN A 113 19.29 -2.37 -8.51
CA GLN A 113 19.25 -0.91 -8.53
C GLN A 113 19.94 -0.33 -9.77
#